data_AF-A0A6P8GXL2-F1
#
_entry.id   AF-A0A6P8GXL2-F1
#
_cell.length_a   1.000
_cell.length_b   1.000
_cell.length_c   1.000
_cell.angle_alpha   90.00
_cell.angle_beta   90.00
_cell.angle_gamma   90.00
#
_symmetry.space_group_name_H-M   'P 1'
#
loop_
_entity.id
_entity.type
_entity.pdbx_description
1 polymer ?
#
loop_
_entity_poly.entity_id
_entity_poly.type
_entity_poly.pdbx_seq_one_letter_code
_entity_poly.pdbx_strand_id
1 'polypeptide(L)'
;MSPYIKNVWYLVFYIQILVKLVHSEDDVPEPVGLFPLNSLHTTKDISNSYLTAGTAVGVSLAPGPGGKPGGSYYFPGSSSSYIDIPQQAKLDTRYSITVLIWVYNEGTSGPIFIYETGTADWALHMFIVGASSLFFKSTRRNDFAHFPPAMFDYGTVNIWRYVGYTYDYNTGYQRLFVDGVQVAEESVGQLELSSNYKIRLGGVKAGDARTFKGRLSCLQIFDKALTQSQVQAVKGNCIEKNDYTACLDPRIISDPTRALEFKVSSQAPDRHTFIRRRWYRLKSKDWTRIVTSCPAQGSCGAQSPGWLNGQYPSIEAGIIKMEICYRSGSDCCANKATVYVRQCYGYPVFMLDDVPDVSLSNRVCTKTDSDAFPNIMFQSANESCLSGHVMKTVNDVVDDSTCITYCLHTGQECKSVNFVKPLNGTCQLNNATLTDHPLHATVNSGCRYYQRTSVMSYIIP
;
A
#
# COMPACT_ATOMS: atom_id res chain seq x y z
N MET A 1 0.79 8.94 52.77
CA MET A 1 0.72 8.11 51.54
C MET A 1 2.08 8.15 50.87
N SER A 2 2.74 7.00 50.77
CA SER A 2 4.16 6.87 50.39
C SER A 2 4.45 7.35 48.95
N PRO A 3 5.58 8.05 48.70
CA PRO A 3 6.00 8.52 47.38
C PRO A 3 6.23 7.38 46.36
N TYR A 4 6.26 6.13 46.80
CA TYR A 4 6.29 4.95 45.93
C TYR A 4 5.01 4.75 45.10
N ILE A 5 3.84 5.17 45.57
CA ILE A 5 2.58 4.92 44.86
C ILE A 5 2.42 5.85 43.65
N LYS A 6 2.94 7.08 43.69
CA LYS A 6 2.89 8.03 42.57
C LYS A 6 3.75 7.60 41.37
N ASN A 7 4.91 6.99 41.62
CA ASN A 7 5.79 6.51 40.55
C ASN A 7 5.24 5.29 39.81
N VAL A 8 4.47 4.42 40.49
CA VAL A 8 3.82 3.26 39.85
C VAL A 8 2.70 3.72 38.91
N TRP A 9 1.92 4.73 39.29
CA TRP A 9 0.89 5.29 38.41
C TRP A 9 1.49 5.97 37.17
N TYR A 10 2.59 6.70 37.32
CA TYR A 10 3.31 7.28 36.17
C TYR A 10 3.88 6.20 35.25
N LEU A 11 4.45 5.12 35.78
CA LEU A 11 4.98 4.01 34.99
C LEU A 11 3.86 3.25 34.25
N VAL A 12 2.73 3.00 34.90
CA VAL A 12 1.56 2.33 34.29
C VAL A 12 0.92 3.20 33.21
N PHE A 13 0.84 4.52 33.43
CA PHE A 13 0.34 5.47 32.43
C PHE A 13 1.32 5.59 31.24
N TYR A 14 2.63 5.57 31.48
CA TYR A 14 3.66 5.54 30.44
C TYR A 14 3.66 4.22 29.67
N ILE A 15 3.43 3.08 30.34
CA ILE A 15 3.30 1.77 29.68
C ILE A 15 2.00 1.73 28.86
N GLN A 16 0.88 2.28 29.33
CA GLN A 16 -0.33 2.38 28.50
C GLN A 16 -0.18 3.34 27.31
N ILE A 17 0.60 4.42 27.45
CA ILE A 17 0.91 5.34 26.34
C ILE A 17 1.93 4.72 25.37
N LEU A 18 2.92 3.96 25.87
CA LEU A 18 3.85 3.20 25.03
C LEU A 18 3.17 2.02 24.35
N VAL A 19 2.20 1.36 24.99
CA VAL A 19 1.33 0.35 24.35
C VAL A 19 0.41 0.98 23.30
N LYS A 20 0.06 2.27 23.44
CA LYS A 20 -0.64 3.05 22.39
C LYS A 20 0.29 3.61 21.30
N LEU A 21 1.61 3.64 21.50
CA LEU A 21 2.60 4.10 20.51
C LEU A 21 3.31 2.94 19.80
N VAL A 22 3.23 1.74 20.35
CA VAL A 22 3.37 0.50 19.59
C VAL A 22 1.99 0.19 19.00
N HIS A 23 1.55 1.00 18.04
CA HIS A 23 0.69 0.42 17.02
C HIS A 23 1.61 -0.57 16.30
N SER A 24 1.58 -1.84 16.70
CA SER A 24 1.76 -2.87 15.70
C SER A 24 0.84 -2.47 14.55
N GLU A 25 1.31 -2.54 13.30
CA GLU A 25 0.36 -2.84 12.22
C GLU A 25 -0.55 -3.92 12.83
N ASP A 26 -1.81 -3.59 13.18
CA ASP A 26 -2.83 -4.62 13.41
C ASP A 26 -2.60 -5.61 12.28
N ASP A 27 -2.52 -6.91 12.53
CA ASP A 27 -2.27 -7.91 11.49
C ASP A 27 -3.38 -7.79 10.43
N VAL A 28 -3.19 -6.89 9.47
CA VAL A 28 -4.17 -6.51 8.46
C VAL A 28 -4.16 -7.70 7.52
N PRO A 29 -5.27 -8.45 7.42
CA PRO A 29 -5.34 -9.59 6.52
C PRO A 29 -5.00 -9.14 5.10
N GLU A 30 -4.26 -9.95 4.36
CA GLU A 30 -4.03 -9.69 2.95
C GLU A 30 -5.38 -9.74 2.18
N PRO A 31 -5.65 -8.80 1.27
CA PRO A 31 -6.86 -8.85 0.47
C PRO A 31 -6.85 -10.07 -0.45
N VAL A 32 -7.98 -10.76 -0.54
CA VAL A 32 -8.19 -11.84 -1.51
C VAL A 32 -8.50 -11.31 -2.92
N GLY A 33 -8.82 -10.02 -3.06
CA GLY A 33 -8.87 -9.31 -4.33
C GLY A 33 -8.60 -7.83 -4.13
N LEU A 34 -7.75 -7.25 -4.96
CA LEU A 34 -7.38 -5.84 -4.89
C LEU A 34 -7.33 -5.25 -6.30
N PHE A 35 -8.33 -4.42 -6.63
CA PHE A 35 -8.54 -3.85 -7.96
C PHE A 35 -8.46 -2.31 -7.88
N PRO A 36 -7.33 -1.71 -8.30
CA PRO A 36 -7.16 -0.25 -8.28
C PRO A 36 -8.16 0.51 -9.13
N LEU A 37 -8.67 -0.10 -10.20
CA LEU A 37 -9.65 0.48 -11.12
C LEU A 37 -9.17 1.83 -11.66
N ASN A 38 -7.99 1.85 -12.26
CA ASN A 38 -7.33 3.05 -12.76
C ASN A 38 -6.63 2.80 -14.11
N SER A 39 -6.06 3.84 -14.73
CA SER A 39 -5.42 3.75 -16.04
C SER A 39 -4.18 2.85 -16.06
N LEU A 40 -3.48 2.71 -14.93
CA LEU A 40 -2.27 1.90 -14.84
C LEU A 40 -2.58 0.41 -14.78
N HIS A 41 -3.54 0.02 -13.96
CA HIS A 41 -3.87 -1.38 -13.70
C HIS A 41 -5.13 -1.85 -14.44
N THR A 42 -5.86 -0.95 -15.09
CA THR A 42 -7.17 -1.19 -15.70
C THR A 42 -8.08 -1.92 -14.71
N THR A 43 -8.50 -3.14 -15.03
CA THR A 43 -9.34 -4.03 -14.22
C THR A 43 -8.55 -5.21 -13.63
N LYS A 44 -7.22 -5.15 -13.67
CA LYS A 44 -6.35 -6.22 -13.16
C LYS A 44 -6.32 -6.24 -11.64
N ASP A 45 -6.30 -7.45 -11.10
CA ASP A 45 -5.98 -7.70 -9.71
C ASP A 45 -4.48 -7.57 -9.45
N ILE A 46 -4.17 -6.94 -8.33
CA ILE A 46 -2.82 -6.72 -7.83
C ILE A 46 -2.62 -7.34 -6.44
N SER A 47 -3.60 -8.08 -5.92
CA SER A 47 -3.44 -8.89 -4.72
C SER A 47 -2.56 -10.11 -4.99
N ASN A 48 -2.22 -10.83 -3.91
CA ASN A 48 -1.53 -12.12 -4.00
C ASN A 48 -2.45 -13.28 -4.43
N SER A 49 -3.70 -13.02 -4.80
CA SER A 49 -4.60 -14.03 -5.35
C SER A 49 -4.40 -14.27 -6.85
N TYR A 50 -3.68 -13.38 -7.56
CA TYR A 50 -3.40 -13.49 -8.99
C TYR A 50 -4.67 -13.69 -9.83
N LEU A 51 -5.69 -12.90 -9.56
CA LEU A 51 -6.99 -13.07 -10.20
C LEU A 51 -6.97 -12.63 -11.66
N THR A 52 -7.80 -13.29 -12.46
CA THR A 52 -8.15 -12.88 -13.82
C THR A 52 -8.79 -11.50 -13.79
N ALA A 53 -8.32 -10.62 -14.67
CA ALA A 53 -8.83 -9.27 -14.81
C ALA A 53 -10.31 -9.24 -15.22
N GLY A 54 -11.03 -8.20 -14.79
CA GLY A 54 -12.41 -7.97 -15.19
C GLY A 54 -12.56 -7.42 -16.61
N THR A 55 -13.77 -7.51 -17.16
CA THR A 55 -14.14 -6.93 -18.46
C THR A 55 -14.92 -5.64 -18.23
N ALA A 56 -14.37 -4.52 -18.70
CA ALA A 56 -15.02 -3.21 -18.67
C ALA A 56 -15.85 -2.99 -19.95
N VAL A 57 -17.13 -2.67 -19.81
CA VAL A 57 -18.07 -2.41 -20.92
C VAL A 57 -18.79 -1.09 -20.67
N GLY A 58 -18.82 -0.21 -21.66
CA GLY A 58 -19.55 1.07 -21.59
C GLY A 58 -19.12 2.02 -20.47
N VAL A 59 -17.90 1.86 -19.95
CA VAL A 59 -17.28 2.72 -18.93
C VAL A 59 -16.06 3.44 -19.51
N SER A 60 -15.64 4.52 -18.87
CA SER A 60 -14.47 5.31 -19.29
C SER A 60 -13.58 5.66 -18.10
N LEU A 61 -12.31 5.96 -18.34
CA LEU A 61 -11.40 6.41 -17.28
C LEU A 61 -11.73 7.86 -16.86
N ALA A 62 -11.64 8.16 -15.57
CA ALA A 62 -11.94 9.47 -15.01
C ALA A 62 -11.04 9.81 -13.80
N PRO A 63 -10.97 11.08 -13.35
CA PRO A 63 -10.19 11.46 -12.18
C PRO A 63 -10.63 10.73 -10.91
N GLY A 64 -9.66 10.20 -10.14
CA GLY A 64 -9.91 9.45 -8.89
C GLY A 64 -10.02 10.31 -7.62
N PRO A 65 -10.08 9.68 -6.43
CA PRO A 65 -10.23 10.35 -5.12
C PRO A 65 -9.19 11.44 -4.79
N GLY A 66 -7.99 11.37 -5.38
CA GLY A 66 -6.94 12.38 -5.25
C GLY A 66 -6.80 13.31 -6.45
N GLY A 67 -7.79 13.38 -7.34
CA GLY A 67 -7.77 14.21 -8.55
C GLY A 67 -6.87 13.67 -9.69
N LYS A 68 -6.10 12.59 -9.46
CA LYS A 68 -5.24 11.98 -10.47
C LYS A 68 -6.04 11.60 -11.73
N PRO A 69 -5.66 12.11 -12.92
CA PRO A 69 -6.26 11.69 -14.19
C PRO A 69 -6.21 10.16 -14.35
N GLY A 70 -7.32 9.57 -14.78
CA GLY A 70 -7.44 8.12 -14.93
C GLY A 70 -7.41 7.33 -13.61
N GLY A 71 -7.58 7.97 -12.45
CA GLY A 71 -7.59 7.30 -11.14
C GLY A 71 -8.87 6.52 -10.79
N SER A 72 -9.84 6.43 -11.70
CA SER A 72 -11.13 5.75 -11.50
C SER A 72 -11.76 5.33 -12.84
N TYR A 73 -12.81 4.51 -12.77
CA TYR A 73 -13.74 4.31 -13.88
C TYR A 73 -15.05 5.07 -13.65
N TYR A 74 -15.52 5.76 -14.67
CA TYR A 74 -16.83 6.42 -14.75
C TYR A 74 -17.87 5.53 -15.41
N PHE A 75 -19.03 5.47 -14.76
CA PHE A 75 -20.24 4.73 -15.13
C PHE A 75 -21.31 5.77 -15.50
N PRO A 76 -21.72 5.87 -16.79
CA PRO A 76 -22.69 6.85 -17.24
C PRO A 76 -24.14 6.61 -16.77
N GLY A 77 -24.44 5.48 -16.11
CA GLY A 77 -25.78 5.15 -15.66
C GLY A 77 -26.63 4.41 -16.69
N SER A 78 -26.05 3.52 -17.48
CA SER A 78 -26.77 2.66 -18.44
C SER A 78 -26.70 1.17 -18.05
N SER A 79 -27.60 0.36 -18.60
CA SER A 79 -27.55 -1.10 -18.43
C SER A 79 -26.30 -1.74 -19.04
N SER A 80 -25.67 -1.06 -20.01
CA SER A 80 -24.45 -1.47 -20.69
C SER A 80 -23.18 -0.84 -20.12
N SER A 81 -23.25 -0.13 -18.97
CA SER A 81 -22.08 0.42 -18.30
C SER A 81 -21.72 -0.37 -17.04
N TYR A 82 -20.82 -1.36 -17.17
CA TYR A 82 -20.44 -2.23 -16.06
C TYR A 82 -18.98 -2.70 -16.15
N ILE A 83 -18.47 -3.20 -15.03
CA ILE A 83 -17.26 -4.01 -14.99
C ILE A 83 -17.62 -5.37 -14.40
N ASP A 84 -17.42 -6.44 -15.17
CA ASP A 84 -17.64 -7.82 -14.72
C ASP A 84 -16.29 -8.44 -14.36
N ILE A 85 -16.08 -8.81 -13.10
CA ILE A 85 -14.95 -9.61 -12.63
C ILE A 85 -15.40 -11.07 -12.61
N PRO A 86 -14.73 -11.98 -13.35
CA PRO A 86 -15.20 -13.36 -13.49
C PRO A 86 -15.21 -14.10 -12.15
N GLN A 87 -16.11 -15.09 -12.03
CA GLN A 87 -16.19 -15.98 -10.88
C GLN A 87 -14.88 -16.74 -10.71
N GLN A 88 -14.27 -16.64 -9.52
CA GLN A 88 -12.98 -17.25 -9.19
C GLN A 88 -12.98 -17.69 -7.73
N ALA A 89 -12.37 -18.84 -7.43
CA ALA A 89 -12.47 -19.48 -6.11
C ALA A 89 -12.02 -18.58 -4.94
N LYS A 90 -11.00 -17.74 -5.16
CA LYS A 90 -10.48 -16.80 -4.14
C LYS A 90 -11.43 -15.65 -3.81
N LEU A 91 -12.38 -15.34 -4.68
CA LEU A 91 -13.41 -14.32 -4.45
C LEU A 91 -14.68 -14.92 -3.81
N ASP A 92 -14.74 -16.24 -3.62
CA ASP A 92 -15.82 -16.89 -2.89
C ASP A 92 -15.56 -16.87 -1.37
N THR A 93 -15.85 -15.74 -0.74
CA THR A 93 -15.63 -15.47 0.69
C THR A 93 -16.79 -15.99 1.56
N ARG A 94 -17.04 -17.31 1.48
CA ARG A 94 -18.23 -18.00 2.01
C ARG A 94 -18.62 -17.66 3.46
N TYR A 95 -17.67 -17.43 4.36
CA TYR A 95 -17.96 -17.27 5.80
C TYR A 95 -17.84 -15.83 6.26
N SER A 96 -16.83 -15.09 5.85
CA SER A 96 -16.66 -13.71 6.27
C SER A 96 -16.11 -12.90 5.12
N ILE A 97 -16.51 -11.63 5.06
CA ILE A 97 -16.14 -10.77 3.96
C ILE A 97 -15.95 -9.35 4.46
N THR A 98 -15.00 -8.65 3.85
CA THR A 98 -14.95 -7.20 3.84
C THR A 98 -14.89 -6.72 2.39
N VAL A 99 -15.76 -5.77 2.02
CA VAL A 99 -15.73 -5.09 0.71
C VAL A 99 -15.53 -3.60 0.96
N LEU A 100 -14.47 -3.04 0.40
CA LEU A 100 -14.11 -1.62 0.52
C LEU A 100 -13.96 -1.03 -0.87
N ILE A 101 -14.52 0.17 -1.10
CA ILE A 101 -14.45 0.82 -2.41
C ILE A 101 -14.60 2.33 -2.26
N TRP A 102 -13.90 3.10 -3.10
CA TRP A 102 -14.14 4.52 -3.24
C TRP A 102 -15.28 4.76 -4.24
N VAL A 103 -16.25 5.57 -3.84
CA VAL A 103 -17.47 5.87 -4.62
C VAL A 103 -17.62 7.37 -4.78
N TYR A 104 -17.76 7.82 -6.02
CA TYR A 104 -18.25 9.14 -6.37
C TYR A 104 -19.66 8.97 -6.93
N ASN A 105 -20.67 9.16 -6.10
CA ASN A 105 -22.07 8.95 -6.46
C ASN A 105 -22.68 10.23 -7.07
N GLU A 106 -23.31 10.14 -8.24
CA GLU A 106 -23.97 11.27 -8.92
C GLU A 106 -25.48 11.34 -8.69
N GLY A 107 -26.02 10.54 -7.76
CA GLY A 107 -27.39 10.69 -7.25
C GLY A 107 -28.41 9.74 -7.85
N THR A 108 -28.00 8.64 -8.49
CA THR A 108 -28.94 7.65 -9.04
C THR A 108 -28.95 6.37 -8.22
N SER A 109 -30.14 5.82 -8.02
CA SER A 109 -30.28 4.49 -7.42
C SER A 109 -29.73 3.43 -8.36
N GLY A 110 -28.89 2.54 -7.85
CA GLY A 110 -28.28 1.49 -8.66
C GLY A 110 -27.16 0.73 -7.95
N PRO A 111 -26.67 -0.34 -8.59
CA PRO A 111 -25.66 -1.21 -8.01
C PRO A 111 -24.26 -0.59 -8.00
N ILE A 112 -23.60 -0.65 -6.85
CA ILE A 112 -22.15 -0.37 -6.74
C ILE A 112 -21.36 -1.67 -6.95
N PHE A 113 -21.79 -2.72 -6.25
CA PHE A 113 -21.14 -4.04 -6.20
C PHE A 113 -22.21 -5.11 -6.03
N ILE A 114 -22.19 -6.16 -6.83
CA ILE A 114 -23.09 -7.32 -6.69
C ILE A 114 -22.35 -8.60 -7.04
N TYR A 115 -22.60 -9.68 -6.31
CA TYR A 115 -22.43 -11.03 -6.85
C TYR A 115 -23.60 -11.35 -7.79
N GLU A 116 -23.36 -11.37 -9.11
CA GLU A 116 -24.40 -11.45 -10.13
C GLU A 116 -24.76 -12.90 -10.47
N THR A 117 -26.01 -13.29 -10.21
CA THR A 117 -26.54 -14.64 -10.43
C THR A 117 -26.94 -14.89 -11.88
N GLY A 118 -27.23 -13.83 -12.65
CA GLY A 118 -27.83 -13.92 -13.99
C GLY A 118 -29.34 -14.19 -13.97
N THR A 119 -29.96 -14.27 -12.79
CA THR A 119 -31.40 -14.49 -12.58
C THR A 119 -32.01 -13.28 -11.87
N ALA A 120 -33.30 -13.33 -11.51
CA ALA A 120 -33.91 -12.30 -10.66
C ALA A 120 -33.45 -12.36 -9.19
N ASP A 121 -32.77 -13.43 -8.76
CA ASP A 121 -32.39 -13.64 -7.36
C ASP A 121 -31.29 -12.68 -6.92
N TRP A 122 -31.42 -12.16 -5.70
CA TRP A 122 -30.44 -11.26 -5.11
C TRP A 122 -29.43 -12.07 -4.30
N ALA A 123 -28.17 -12.09 -4.76
CA ALA A 123 -27.04 -12.47 -3.94
C ALA A 123 -26.49 -11.24 -3.19
N LEU A 124 -25.37 -11.39 -2.45
CA LEU A 124 -24.78 -10.31 -1.67
C LEU A 124 -24.53 -9.08 -2.55
N HIS A 125 -24.97 -7.91 -2.08
CA HIS A 125 -24.92 -6.69 -2.88
C HIS A 125 -24.82 -5.41 -2.05
N MET A 126 -24.26 -4.39 -2.70
CA MET A 126 -24.15 -3.00 -2.27
C MET A 126 -24.78 -2.09 -3.31
N PHE A 127 -25.64 -1.17 -2.87
CA PHE A 127 -26.46 -0.30 -3.70
C PHE A 127 -26.41 1.14 -3.21
N ILE A 128 -26.61 2.09 -4.13
CA ILE A 128 -27.18 3.39 -3.79
C ILE A 128 -28.71 3.27 -3.89
N VAL A 129 -29.40 3.71 -2.85
CA VAL A 129 -30.86 3.84 -2.79
C VAL A 129 -31.22 5.30 -2.63
N GLY A 130 -32.26 5.75 -3.34
CA GLY A 130 -32.55 7.17 -3.47
C GLY A 130 -31.39 7.89 -4.16
N ALA A 131 -31.00 9.05 -3.61
CA ALA A 131 -29.89 9.85 -4.10
C ALA A 131 -28.56 9.55 -3.39
N SER A 132 -28.57 9.24 -2.08
CA SER A 132 -27.36 9.21 -1.26
C SER A 132 -27.30 8.08 -0.23
N SER A 133 -28.33 7.26 -0.10
CA SER A 133 -28.34 6.19 0.90
C SER A 133 -27.51 5.00 0.43
N LEU A 134 -26.45 4.70 1.17
CA LEU A 134 -25.69 3.46 1.01
C LEU A 134 -26.50 2.32 1.60
N PHE A 135 -26.66 1.26 0.84
CA PHE A 135 -27.41 0.07 1.22
C PHE A 135 -26.55 -1.16 1.01
N PHE A 136 -26.53 -2.06 1.99
CA PHE A 136 -25.93 -3.37 1.82
C PHE A 136 -26.82 -4.46 2.39
N LYS A 137 -26.84 -5.62 1.72
CA LYS A 137 -27.54 -6.80 2.22
C LYS A 137 -26.73 -8.08 2.02
N SER A 138 -26.54 -8.81 3.12
CA SER A 138 -26.16 -10.22 3.10
C SER A 138 -27.32 -11.11 2.69
N THR A 139 -27.00 -12.15 1.92
CA THR A 139 -27.94 -13.20 1.52
C THR A 139 -27.32 -14.57 1.68
N ARG A 140 -28.12 -15.52 2.13
CA ARG A 140 -27.65 -16.89 2.36
C ARG A 140 -27.45 -17.62 1.03
N ARG A 141 -26.39 -18.42 0.97
CA ARG A 141 -26.08 -19.32 -0.14
C ARG A 141 -27.25 -20.31 -0.37
N ASN A 142 -27.45 -20.69 -1.62
CA ASN A 142 -28.43 -21.67 -2.13
C ASN A 142 -29.89 -21.23 -2.14
N ASP A 143 -30.39 -20.56 -1.09
CA ASP A 143 -31.81 -20.19 -0.98
C ASP A 143 -32.08 -18.68 -1.02
N PHE A 144 -31.02 -17.87 -1.09
CA PHE A 144 -31.09 -16.41 -1.16
C PHE A 144 -31.96 -15.80 -0.05
N ALA A 145 -31.98 -16.43 1.13
CA ALA A 145 -32.74 -15.90 2.25
C ALA A 145 -32.30 -14.47 2.59
N HIS A 146 -33.28 -13.60 2.79
CA HIS A 146 -33.07 -12.17 3.00
C HIS A 146 -32.98 -11.86 4.49
N PHE A 147 -32.00 -11.04 4.86
CA PHE A 147 -31.80 -10.54 6.23
C PHE A 147 -31.97 -9.02 6.27
N PRO A 148 -32.12 -8.41 7.46
CA PRO A 148 -32.14 -6.97 7.60
C PRO A 148 -30.94 -6.34 6.87
N PRO A 149 -31.14 -5.26 6.09
CA PRO A 149 -30.04 -4.56 5.44
C PRO A 149 -29.31 -3.63 6.43
N ALA A 150 -28.02 -3.41 6.21
CA ALA A 150 -27.33 -2.26 6.79
C ALA A 150 -27.49 -1.06 5.83
N MET A 151 -27.97 0.07 6.33
CA MET A 151 -28.20 1.27 5.52
C MET A 151 -27.72 2.52 6.25
N PHE A 152 -27.13 3.46 5.50
CA PHE A 152 -26.75 4.77 6.03
C PHE A 152 -26.87 5.83 4.95
N ASP A 153 -27.54 6.93 5.25
CA ASP A 153 -27.61 8.09 4.37
C ASP A 153 -26.52 9.10 4.73
N TYR A 154 -25.53 9.26 3.85
CA TYR A 154 -24.47 10.25 4.03
C TYR A 154 -24.85 11.63 3.47
N GLY A 155 -26.06 11.81 2.92
CA GLY A 155 -26.69 13.10 2.61
C GLY A 155 -26.01 13.96 1.54
N THR A 156 -25.04 13.42 0.82
CA THR A 156 -24.23 14.17 -0.15
C THR A 156 -24.12 13.42 -1.46
N VAL A 157 -23.99 14.12 -2.58
CA VAL A 157 -23.66 13.56 -3.90
C VAL A 157 -22.49 14.34 -4.50
N ASN A 158 -21.91 13.85 -5.59
CA ASN A 158 -20.81 14.51 -6.31
C ASN A 158 -19.55 14.74 -5.45
N ILE A 159 -19.32 13.86 -4.46
CA ILE A 159 -18.09 13.85 -3.67
C ILE A 159 -17.63 12.40 -3.47
N TRP A 160 -16.32 12.23 -3.33
CA TRP A 160 -15.74 10.92 -3.04
C TRP A 160 -16.03 10.51 -1.60
N ARG A 161 -16.56 9.30 -1.43
CA ARG A 161 -16.70 8.62 -0.13
C ARG A 161 -15.95 7.30 -0.16
N TYR A 162 -15.19 7.02 0.89
CA TYR A 162 -14.59 5.70 1.09
C TYR A 162 -15.59 4.83 1.86
N VAL A 163 -16.24 3.90 1.18
CA VAL A 163 -17.32 3.10 1.78
C VAL A 163 -16.87 1.67 2.00
N GLY A 164 -17.46 1.03 3.01
CA GLY A 164 -17.10 -0.31 3.40
C GLY A 164 -18.25 -1.11 3.95
N TYR A 165 -18.15 -2.42 3.80
CA TYR A 165 -19.05 -3.40 4.38
C TYR A 165 -18.24 -4.55 4.95
N THR A 166 -18.65 -5.07 6.11
CA THR A 166 -18.10 -6.31 6.65
C THR A 166 -19.21 -7.24 7.11
N TYR A 167 -19.01 -8.56 7.00
CA TYR A 167 -19.79 -9.57 7.71
C TYR A 167 -18.88 -10.62 8.34
N ASP A 168 -19.16 -10.95 9.60
CA ASP A 168 -18.41 -11.91 10.41
C ASP A 168 -19.28 -13.12 10.77
N TYR A 169 -18.87 -14.31 10.33
CA TYR A 169 -19.57 -15.56 10.62
C TYR A 169 -19.62 -15.87 12.12
N ASN A 170 -18.56 -15.52 12.84
CA ASN A 170 -18.40 -15.95 14.23
C ASN A 170 -19.38 -15.19 15.13
N THR A 171 -19.60 -13.92 14.83
CA THR A 171 -20.48 -13.05 15.60
C THR A 171 -21.88 -12.91 14.98
N GLY A 172 -22.03 -13.18 13.67
CA GLY A 172 -23.29 -13.02 12.93
C GLY A 172 -23.66 -11.56 12.66
N TYR A 173 -22.70 -10.64 12.81
CA TYR A 173 -22.92 -9.21 12.58
C TYR A 173 -22.41 -8.78 11.21
N GLN A 174 -23.19 -7.89 10.60
CA GLN A 174 -22.75 -7.10 9.47
C GLN A 174 -22.60 -5.63 9.87
N ARG A 175 -21.64 -4.93 9.27
CA ARG A 175 -21.31 -3.53 9.59
C ARG A 175 -21.10 -2.72 8.33
N LEU A 176 -21.49 -1.46 8.37
CA LEU A 176 -21.30 -0.50 7.29
C LEU A 176 -20.32 0.58 7.74
N PHE A 177 -19.44 0.98 6.83
CA PHE A 177 -18.40 1.99 7.07
C PHE A 177 -18.51 3.11 6.04
N VAL A 178 -18.36 4.35 6.49
CA VAL A 178 -18.24 5.53 5.64
C VAL A 178 -17.05 6.35 6.11
N ASP A 179 -16.16 6.67 5.18
CA ASP A 179 -14.90 7.38 5.36
C ASP A 179 -13.94 6.77 6.40
N GLY A 180 -14.10 5.47 6.67
CA GLY A 180 -13.32 4.70 7.64
C GLY A 180 -13.92 4.66 9.05
N VAL A 181 -15.16 5.15 9.22
CA VAL A 181 -15.90 5.10 10.49
C VAL A 181 -17.06 4.12 10.36
N GLN A 182 -17.27 3.26 11.36
CA GLN A 182 -18.45 2.39 11.42
C GLN A 182 -19.70 3.25 11.64
N VAL A 183 -20.66 3.17 10.72
CA VAL A 183 -21.89 3.99 10.75
C VAL A 183 -23.16 3.18 10.97
N ALA A 184 -23.11 1.86 10.76
CA ALA A 184 -24.22 0.95 11.06
C ALA A 184 -23.70 -0.43 11.45
N GLU A 185 -24.48 -1.15 12.24
CA GLU A 185 -24.26 -2.54 12.66
C GLU A 185 -25.60 -3.24 12.78
N GLU A 186 -25.70 -4.45 12.23
CA GLU A 186 -26.94 -5.24 12.24
C GLU A 186 -26.63 -6.72 12.52
N SER A 187 -27.46 -7.37 13.33
CA SER A 187 -27.37 -8.81 13.57
C SER A 187 -28.15 -9.56 12.50
N VAL A 188 -27.44 -10.33 11.66
CA VAL A 188 -28.02 -11.17 10.60
C VAL A 188 -27.92 -12.67 10.92
N GLY A 189 -27.22 -13.02 12.00
CA GLY A 189 -26.98 -14.40 12.40
C GLY A 189 -25.93 -15.09 11.53
N GLN A 190 -25.72 -16.38 11.78
CA GLN A 190 -24.74 -17.18 11.06
C GLN A 190 -25.31 -17.63 9.71
N LEU A 191 -24.81 -17.00 8.65
CA LEU A 191 -25.11 -17.31 7.26
C LEU A 191 -23.83 -17.59 6.48
N GLU A 192 -23.89 -18.61 5.63
CA GLU A 192 -22.92 -18.77 4.56
C GLU A 192 -23.33 -17.85 3.41
N LEU A 193 -22.39 -17.02 2.97
CA LEU A 193 -22.63 -15.99 1.97
C LEU A 193 -22.81 -16.58 0.57
N SER A 194 -23.76 -16.03 -0.18
CA SER A 194 -23.91 -16.24 -1.63
C SER A 194 -22.84 -15.44 -2.41
N SER A 195 -21.57 -15.69 -2.12
CA SER A 195 -20.38 -15.04 -2.71
C SER A 195 -19.76 -15.82 -3.88
N ASN A 196 -20.44 -16.85 -4.36
CA ASN A 196 -19.92 -17.83 -5.31
C ASN A 196 -20.26 -17.52 -6.78
N TYR A 197 -20.43 -16.25 -7.12
CA TYR A 197 -20.79 -15.80 -8.46
C TYR A 197 -19.73 -14.84 -9.00
N LYS A 198 -19.87 -14.43 -10.26
CA LYS A 198 -19.08 -13.32 -10.79
C LYS A 198 -19.46 -12.03 -10.06
N ILE A 199 -18.54 -11.07 -9.98
CA ILE A 199 -18.81 -9.76 -9.40
C ILE A 199 -19.13 -8.78 -10.53
N ARG A 200 -20.18 -7.99 -10.36
CA ARG A 200 -20.53 -6.86 -11.23
C ARG A 200 -20.42 -5.55 -10.46
N LEU A 201 -19.71 -4.59 -11.05
CA LEU A 201 -19.70 -3.20 -10.62
C LEU A 201 -20.54 -2.37 -11.59
N GLY A 202 -21.42 -1.52 -11.07
CA GLY A 202 -22.32 -0.71 -11.90
C GLY A 202 -23.32 -1.55 -12.72
N GLY A 203 -23.79 -0.98 -13.82
CA GLY A 203 -24.74 -1.61 -14.73
C GLY A 203 -26.11 -1.83 -14.11
N VAL A 204 -26.71 -2.97 -14.45
CA VAL A 204 -27.97 -3.46 -13.89
C VAL A 204 -27.77 -4.82 -13.24
N LYS A 205 -28.57 -5.07 -12.20
CA LYS A 205 -28.84 -6.42 -11.71
C LYS A 205 -29.86 -7.07 -12.64
N ALA A 206 -29.67 -8.32 -13.03
CA ALA A 206 -30.68 -9.07 -13.76
C ALA A 206 -32.06 -9.02 -13.03
N GLY A 207 -33.10 -8.61 -13.75
CA GLY A 207 -34.44 -8.37 -13.20
C GLY A 207 -34.68 -6.98 -12.59
N ASP A 208 -33.69 -6.08 -12.60
CA ASP A 208 -33.80 -4.71 -12.07
C ASP A 208 -33.31 -3.67 -13.09
N ALA A 209 -34.07 -2.58 -13.29
CA ALA A 209 -33.75 -1.55 -14.27
C ALA A 209 -32.88 -0.40 -13.71
N ARG A 210 -32.63 -0.37 -12.40
CA ARG A 210 -31.88 0.71 -11.75
C ARG A 210 -30.39 0.64 -12.09
N THR A 211 -29.80 1.80 -12.37
CA THR A 211 -28.41 1.94 -12.83
C THR A 211 -27.63 2.93 -11.98
N PHE A 212 -26.41 2.54 -11.63
CA PHE A 212 -25.49 3.42 -10.92
C PHE A 212 -24.84 4.39 -11.91
N LYS A 213 -24.92 5.68 -11.59
CA LYS A 213 -24.19 6.75 -12.27
C LYS A 213 -23.16 7.35 -11.31
N GLY A 214 -21.91 7.37 -11.73
CA GLY A 214 -20.83 7.86 -10.89
C GLY A 214 -19.49 7.24 -11.21
N ARG A 215 -18.57 7.26 -10.25
CA ARG A 215 -17.22 6.72 -10.43
C ARG A 215 -16.86 5.77 -9.31
N LEU A 216 -16.14 4.72 -9.66
CA LEU A 216 -15.63 3.73 -8.72
C LEU A 216 -14.11 3.64 -8.83
N SER A 217 -13.44 3.51 -7.70
CA SER A 217 -11.99 3.34 -7.61
C SER A 217 -11.64 2.41 -6.45
N CYS A 218 -10.53 1.68 -6.58
CA CYS A 218 -9.95 0.88 -5.50
C CYS A 218 -10.93 -0.07 -4.80
N LEU A 219 -11.41 -1.09 -5.50
CA LEU A 219 -12.15 -2.20 -4.88
C LEU A 219 -11.18 -3.11 -4.15
N GLN A 220 -11.44 -3.35 -2.86
CA GLN A 220 -10.69 -4.29 -2.02
C GLN A 220 -11.65 -5.31 -1.42
N ILE A 221 -11.27 -6.59 -1.45
CA ILE A 221 -12.05 -7.70 -0.93
C ILE A 221 -11.16 -8.52 0.00
N PHE A 222 -11.65 -8.79 1.20
CA PHE A 222 -10.99 -9.64 2.19
C PHE A 222 -11.93 -10.79 2.58
N ASP A 223 -11.38 -11.94 2.95
CA ASP A 223 -12.11 -13.12 3.45
C ASP A 223 -12.27 -13.11 4.99
N LYS A 224 -12.05 -11.94 5.60
CA LYS A 224 -12.21 -11.63 7.01
C LYS A 224 -13.11 -10.41 7.18
N ALA A 225 -13.79 -10.32 8.31
CA ALA A 225 -14.43 -9.08 8.74
C ALA A 225 -13.38 -8.17 9.39
N LEU A 226 -13.06 -7.05 8.74
CA LEU A 226 -12.07 -6.10 9.26
C LEU A 226 -12.66 -5.25 10.39
N THR A 227 -11.82 -4.90 11.36
CA THR A 227 -12.14 -3.90 12.38
C THR A 227 -12.09 -2.49 11.79
N GLN A 228 -12.64 -1.50 12.50
CA GLN A 228 -12.55 -0.09 12.07
C GLN A 228 -11.09 0.37 11.90
N SER A 229 -10.17 0.00 12.80
CA SER A 229 -8.76 0.34 12.68
C SER A 229 -8.14 -0.26 11.43
N GLN A 230 -8.42 -1.53 11.14
CA GLN A 230 -7.97 -2.20 9.92
C GLN A 230 -8.56 -1.54 8.66
N VAL A 231 -9.85 -1.18 8.65
CA VAL A 231 -10.51 -0.45 7.54
C VAL A 231 -9.80 0.89 7.28
N GLN A 232 -9.43 1.62 8.33
CA GLN A 232 -8.69 2.87 8.19
C GLN A 232 -7.27 2.64 7.63
N ALA A 233 -6.57 1.60 8.12
CA ALA A 233 -5.22 1.26 7.68
C ALA A 233 -5.14 0.91 6.19
N VAL A 234 -6.17 0.24 5.64
CA VAL A 234 -6.18 -0.20 4.23
C VAL A 234 -6.74 0.83 3.25
N LYS A 235 -7.18 2.00 3.71
CA LYS A 235 -7.77 3.06 2.86
C LYS A 235 -6.88 3.46 1.68
N GLY A 236 -5.56 3.39 1.87
CA GLY A 236 -4.54 3.75 0.88
C GLY A 236 -4.03 2.60 0.00
N ASN A 237 -4.55 1.37 0.12
CA ASN A 237 -3.94 0.19 -0.52
C ASN A 237 -3.84 0.28 -2.04
N CYS A 238 -4.79 0.93 -2.73
CA CYS A 238 -4.71 1.08 -4.19
C CYS A 238 -4.08 2.40 -4.64
N ILE A 239 -3.68 3.28 -3.71
CA ILE A 239 -2.85 4.43 -4.06
C ILE A 239 -1.54 3.83 -4.58
N GLU A 240 -1.10 4.29 -5.75
CA GLU A 240 0.23 3.96 -6.22
C GLU A 240 1.21 4.47 -5.16
N LYS A 241 1.95 3.55 -4.54
CA LYS A 241 2.94 3.92 -3.53
C LYS A 241 3.98 4.79 -4.23
N ASN A 242 3.86 6.10 -4.03
CA ASN A 242 4.81 7.08 -4.53
C ASN A 242 6.22 6.74 -4.03
N ASP A 243 7.22 7.26 -4.74
CA ASP A 243 8.67 7.17 -4.50
C ASP A 243 9.12 7.23 -3.03
N TYR A 244 8.39 7.90 -2.15
CA TYR A 244 8.83 8.26 -0.81
C TYR A 244 8.65 7.16 0.25
N THR A 245 7.61 6.32 0.18
CA THR A 245 7.39 5.28 1.20
C THR A 245 8.28 4.05 1.03
N ALA A 246 8.83 3.87 -0.17
CA ALA A 246 9.70 2.74 -0.50
C ALA A 246 10.92 2.63 0.44
N CYS A 247 11.52 3.76 0.79
CA CYS A 247 12.70 3.80 1.65
C CYS A 247 12.41 3.82 3.15
N LEU A 248 11.21 4.28 3.54
CA LEU A 248 10.86 4.52 4.94
C LEU A 248 10.40 3.25 5.67
N ASP A 249 9.62 2.41 4.98
CA ASP A 249 9.07 1.19 5.58
C ASP A 249 9.14 -0.03 4.62
N PRO A 250 10.36 -0.46 4.22
CA PRO A 250 10.52 -1.70 3.49
C PRO A 250 10.43 -2.89 4.46
N ARG A 251 9.71 -3.95 4.06
CA ARG A 251 9.75 -5.23 4.77
C ARG A 251 11.14 -5.83 4.65
N ILE A 252 11.78 -6.10 5.79
CA ILE A 252 13.12 -6.66 5.82
C ILE A 252 13.03 -8.19 5.69
N ILE A 253 13.74 -8.74 4.72
CA ILE A 253 13.95 -10.19 4.59
C ILE A 253 15.39 -10.50 4.99
N SER A 254 15.54 -11.10 6.16
CA SER A 254 16.82 -11.54 6.69
C SER A 254 17.01 -13.02 6.41
N ASP A 255 17.64 -13.33 5.28
CA ASP A 255 17.79 -14.70 4.78
C ASP A 255 19.19 -14.91 4.18
N PRO A 256 20.16 -15.42 4.97
CA PRO A 256 21.54 -15.59 4.53
C PRO A 256 21.70 -16.65 3.44
N THR A 257 20.73 -17.56 3.29
CA THR A 257 20.78 -18.61 2.25
C THR A 257 20.58 -18.06 0.84
N ARG A 258 20.24 -16.77 0.72
CA ARG A 258 20.17 -16.05 -0.56
C ARG A 258 21.53 -15.55 -1.04
N ALA A 259 22.61 -15.72 -0.27
CA ALA A 259 23.94 -15.31 -0.71
C ALA A 259 24.38 -16.10 -1.95
N LEU A 260 25.07 -15.44 -2.89
CA LEU A 260 25.46 -16.02 -4.18
C LEU A 260 26.20 -17.35 -4.04
N GLU A 261 27.05 -17.47 -3.03
CA GLU A 261 27.85 -18.65 -2.71
C GLU A 261 27.05 -19.84 -2.16
N PHE A 262 25.82 -19.60 -1.66
CA PHE A 262 25.03 -20.62 -1.01
C PHE A 262 24.48 -21.62 -2.04
N LYS A 263 24.77 -22.91 -1.86
CA LYS A 263 24.36 -23.97 -2.79
C LYS A 263 22.89 -24.34 -2.64
N VAL A 264 22.30 -24.93 -3.69
CA VAL A 264 20.92 -25.42 -3.70
C VAL A 264 20.58 -26.17 -2.42
N SER A 265 19.44 -25.82 -1.83
CA SER A 265 18.86 -26.48 -0.68
C SER A 265 17.33 -26.46 -0.82
N SER A 266 16.61 -27.13 0.07
CA SER A 266 15.15 -27.23 0.07
C SER A 266 14.46 -25.93 0.52
N GLN A 267 14.92 -24.79 0.01
CA GLN A 267 14.40 -23.47 0.36
C GLN A 267 13.15 -23.13 -0.46
N ALA A 268 12.23 -22.40 0.17
CA ALA A 268 11.00 -21.96 -0.47
C ALA A 268 11.30 -20.98 -1.62
N PRO A 269 10.55 -21.06 -2.73
CA PRO A 269 10.67 -20.09 -3.81
C PRO A 269 10.24 -18.70 -3.38
N ASP A 270 10.69 -17.71 -4.13
CA ASP A 270 10.40 -16.29 -3.95
C ASP A 270 8.90 -15.98 -3.90
N ARG A 271 8.07 -16.78 -4.59
CA ARG A 271 6.62 -16.60 -4.64
C ARG A 271 5.94 -16.75 -3.28
N HIS A 272 6.55 -17.49 -2.36
CA HIS A 272 6.06 -17.62 -0.98
C HIS A 272 6.67 -16.59 -0.02
N THR A 273 7.73 -15.88 -0.45
CA THR A 273 8.43 -14.90 0.37
C THR A 273 7.97 -13.46 0.06
N PHE A 274 7.83 -13.13 -1.23
CA PHE A 274 7.49 -11.80 -1.68
C PHE A 274 5.99 -11.67 -1.97
N ILE A 275 5.42 -10.63 -1.39
CA ILE A 275 4.04 -10.16 -1.58
C ILE A 275 4.08 -9.05 -2.63
N ARG A 276 3.18 -9.11 -3.60
CA ARG A 276 3.05 -8.08 -4.63
C ARG A 276 2.85 -6.71 -3.98
N ARG A 277 3.47 -5.68 -4.57
CA ARG A 277 3.34 -4.27 -4.13
C ARG A 277 3.79 -3.96 -2.69
N ARG A 278 4.59 -4.84 -2.06
CA ARG A 278 5.35 -4.51 -0.85
C ARG A 278 6.80 -4.20 -1.24
N TRP A 279 7.34 -3.14 -0.65
CA TRP A 279 8.76 -2.80 -0.76
C TRP A 279 9.56 -3.70 0.17
N TYR A 280 10.68 -4.22 -0.34
CA TYR A 280 11.54 -5.14 0.37
C TYR A 280 12.97 -4.63 0.45
N ARG A 281 13.60 -4.91 1.59
CA ARG A 281 15.04 -4.79 1.78
C ARG A 281 15.59 -6.17 2.15
N LEU A 282 16.53 -6.68 1.36
CA LEU A 282 17.25 -7.91 1.70
C LEU A 282 18.37 -7.60 2.68
N LYS A 283 18.54 -8.45 3.68
CA LYS A 283 19.58 -8.33 4.70
C LYS A 283 20.20 -9.70 4.99
N SER A 284 21.21 -10.11 4.21
CA SER A 284 22.01 -11.30 4.52
C SER A 284 23.25 -10.94 5.35
N LYS A 285 23.89 -9.81 5.02
CA LYS A 285 24.94 -9.10 5.77
C LYS A 285 24.73 -7.58 5.62
N ASP A 286 25.61 -6.76 6.20
CA ASP A 286 25.59 -5.32 5.90
C ASP A 286 25.82 -5.09 4.39
N TRP A 287 25.22 -4.02 3.84
CA TRP A 287 25.38 -3.63 2.43
C TRP A 287 24.97 -4.71 1.40
N THR A 288 23.87 -5.41 1.67
CA THR A 288 23.32 -6.46 0.78
C THR A 288 22.53 -5.89 -0.40
N ARG A 289 22.76 -6.44 -1.62
CA ARG A 289 21.95 -6.17 -2.83
C ARG A 289 21.72 -7.42 -3.67
N ILE A 290 20.68 -7.42 -4.51
CA ILE A 290 20.49 -8.45 -5.55
C ILE A 290 21.66 -8.36 -6.53
N VAL A 291 22.25 -9.50 -6.91
CA VAL A 291 23.35 -9.55 -7.88
C VAL A 291 22.91 -9.05 -9.25
N THR A 292 23.80 -8.35 -9.97
CA THR A 292 23.53 -7.76 -11.30
C THR A 292 24.15 -8.55 -12.45
N SER A 293 24.61 -9.78 -12.17
CA SER A 293 25.24 -10.67 -13.13
C SER A 293 24.67 -12.08 -12.99
N CYS A 294 24.54 -12.78 -14.11
CA CYS A 294 23.97 -14.13 -14.15
C CYS A 294 24.70 -15.10 -13.19
N PRO A 295 24.00 -15.67 -12.19
CA PRO A 295 24.58 -16.65 -11.27
C PRO A 295 24.87 -17.99 -11.95
N ALA A 296 25.82 -18.74 -11.37
CA ALA A 296 26.02 -20.14 -11.73
C ALA A 296 24.78 -20.97 -11.34
N GLN A 297 24.56 -22.08 -12.05
CA GLN A 297 23.46 -22.99 -11.73
C GLN A 297 23.56 -23.46 -10.28
N GLY A 298 22.44 -23.44 -9.58
CA GLY A 298 22.34 -23.91 -8.21
C GLY A 298 22.91 -22.98 -7.13
N SER A 299 22.96 -21.68 -7.42
CA SER A 299 23.37 -20.63 -6.48
C SER A 299 22.20 -20.14 -5.61
N CYS A 300 22.51 -19.37 -4.55
CA CYS A 300 21.56 -18.78 -3.60
C CYS A 300 20.44 -19.70 -3.09
N GLY A 301 20.76 -20.98 -2.89
CA GLY A 301 19.80 -21.97 -2.38
C GLY A 301 18.65 -22.29 -3.32
N ALA A 302 18.75 -21.93 -4.61
CA ALA A 302 17.71 -22.09 -5.62
C ALA A 302 18.16 -22.96 -6.79
N GLN A 303 17.22 -23.74 -7.34
CA GLN A 303 17.43 -24.43 -8.62
C GLN A 303 17.43 -23.43 -9.78
N SER A 304 16.62 -22.37 -9.68
CA SER A 304 16.54 -21.29 -10.65
C SER A 304 17.00 -19.96 -10.01
N PRO A 305 18.32 -19.70 -9.95
CA PRO A 305 18.83 -18.49 -9.33
C PRO A 305 18.47 -17.25 -10.15
N GLY A 306 18.00 -16.23 -9.44
CA GLY A 306 17.55 -14.95 -9.99
C GLY A 306 18.57 -13.82 -9.82
N TRP A 307 18.61 -12.89 -10.76
CA TRP A 307 19.50 -11.73 -10.76
C TRP A 307 18.84 -10.52 -11.41
N LEU A 308 19.29 -9.32 -11.05
CA LEU A 308 18.79 -8.07 -11.60
C LEU A 308 19.45 -7.77 -12.94
N ASN A 309 18.65 -7.69 -14.00
CA ASN A 309 19.14 -7.40 -15.34
C ASN A 309 19.33 -5.89 -15.54
N GLY A 310 20.54 -5.41 -15.26
CA GLY A 310 20.91 -4.01 -15.42
C GLY A 310 21.77 -3.48 -14.28
N GLN A 311 22.02 -2.18 -14.29
CA GLN A 311 22.70 -1.49 -13.20
C GLN A 311 21.70 -0.90 -12.22
N TYR A 312 22.09 -0.80 -10.95
CA TYR A 312 21.24 -0.14 -9.95
C TYR A 312 21.05 1.33 -10.30
N PRO A 313 19.85 1.89 -10.05
CA PRO A 313 19.62 3.32 -10.23
C PRO A 313 20.48 4.15 -9.27
N SER A 314 20.74 5.40 -9.63
CA SER A 314 21.24 6.39 -8.66
C SER A 314 20.13 6.79 -7.70
N ILE A 315 20.48 7.48 -6.61
CA ILE A 315 19.49 7.97 -5.64
C ILE A 315 18.52 8.96 -6.32
N GLU A 316 19.03 9.79 -7.23
CA GLU A 316 18.29 10.82 -7.96
C GLU A 316 17.34 10.25 -9.02
N ALA A 317 17.62 9.06 -9.54
CA ALA A 317 16.80 8.41 -10.56
C ALA A 317 15.42 7.96 -10.03
N GLY A 318 15.24 7.90 -8.70
CA GLY A 318 13.99 7.48 -8.08
C GLY A 318 13.68 5.99 -8.28
N ILE A 319 12.41 5.63 -8.37
CA ILE A 319 11.96 4.29 -8.72
C ILE A 319 12.15 4.05 -10.21
N ILE A 320 12.97 3.06 -10.55
CA ILE A 320 13.13 2.58 -11.93
C ILE A 320 12.51 1.21 -12.07
N LYS A 321 11.76 1.01 -13.16
CA LYS A 321 11.25 -0.29 -13.59
C LYS A 321 12.37 -1.07 -14.29
N MET A 322 12.66 -2.26 -13.80
CA MET A 322 13.70 -3.17 -14.28
C MET A 322 13.16 -4.60 -14.40
N GLU A 323 14.02 -5.54 -14.76
CA GLU A 323 13.70 -6.98 -14.86
C GLU A 323 14.58 -7.81 -13.91
N ILE A 324 13.99 -8.76 -13.19
CA ILE A 324 14.72 -9.89 -12.63
C ILE A 324 14.72 -11.01 -13.67
N CYS A 325 15.90 -11.53 -14.00
CA CYS A 325 16.09 -12.71 -14.82
C CYS A 325 16.30 -13.94 -13.92
N TYR A 326 15.55 -15.00 -14.17
CA TYR A 326 15.73 -16.30 -13.53
C TYR A 326 16.34 -17.30 -14.52
N ARG A 327 17.44 -17.91 -14.11
CA ARG A 327 18.19 -18.87 -14.93
C ARG A 327 17.46 -20.21 -15.04
N SER A 328 17.49 -20.83 -16.22
CA SER A 328 17.12 -22.24 -16.41
C SER A 328 18.15 -22.93 -17.32
N GLY A 329 18.81 -23.97 -16.82
CA GLY A 329 19.88 -24.66 -17.56
C GLY A 329 21.02 -23.70 -17.97
N SER A 330 21.28 -23.61 -19.27
CA SER A 330 22.27 -22.69 -19.85
C SER A 330 21.74 -21.26 -20.07
N ASP A 331 20.42 -21.07 -20.10
CA ASP A 331 19.80 -19.77 -20.35
C ASP A 331 19.74 -18.94 -19.06
N CYS A 332 20.50 -17.84 -19.05
CA CYS A 332 20.60 -16.90 -17.93
C CYS A 332 19.32 -16.10 -17.67
N CYS A 333 18.37 -16.04 -18.60
CA CYS A 333 17.15 -15.25 -18.46
C CYS A 333 15.93 -15.97 -19.06
N ALA A 334 15.81 -17.27 -18.80
CA ALA A 334 14.72 -18.11 -19.30
C ALA A 334 13.34 -17.63 -18.81
N ASN A 335 13.27 -17.10 -17.58
CA ASN A 335 12.06 -16.51 -17.03
C ASN A 335 12.35 -15.11 -16.51
N LYS A 336 11.35 -14.23 -16.57
CA LYS A 336 11.47 -12.82 -16.18
C LYS A 336 10.40 -12.41 -15.20
N ALA A 337 10.76 -11.54 -14.27
CA ALA A 337 9.83 -10.82 -13.42
C ALA A 337 10.03 -9.31 -13.57
N THR A 338 8.94 -8.55 -13.58
CA THR A 338 9.03 -7.09 -13.48
C THR A 338 9.33 -6.70 -12.04
N VAL A 339 10.34 -5.86 -11.86
CA VAL A 339 10.73 -5.33 -10.55
C VAL A 339 10.85 -3.82 -10.60
N TYR A 340 10.40 -3.14 -9.56
CA TYR A 340 10.67 -1.72 -9.34
C TYR A 340 11.80 -1.62 -8.32
N VAL A 341 12.85 -0.88 -8.64
CA VAL A 341 14.04 -0.73 -7.80
C VAL A 341 14.23 0.74 -7.48
N ARG A 342 14.50 1.05 -6.21
CA ARG A 342 14.88 2.39 -5.77
C ARG A 342 16.16 2.29 -4.94
N GLN A 343 17.11 3.17 -5.25
CA GLN A 343 18.30 3.33 -4.44
C GLN A 343 18.01 4.30 -3.29
N CYS A 344 17.98 3.79 -2.06
CA CYS A 344 17.90 4.60 -0.85
C CYS A 344 19.31 4.94 -0.34
N TYR A 345 19.40 5.78 0.68
CA TYR A 345 20.68 6.06 1.32
C TYR A 345 21.18 4.81 2.06
N GLY A 346 22.25 4.23 1.55
CA GLY A 346 22.93 3.08 2.14
C GLY A 346 22.41 1.69 1.74
N TYR A 347 21.25 1.59 1.06
CA TYR A 347 20.70 0.30 0.65
C TYR A 347 19.69 0.47 -0.50
N PRO A 348 19.55 -0.53 -1.38
CA PRO A 348 18.45 -0.56 -2.33
C PRO A 348 17.21 -1.19 -1.72
N VAL A 349 16.05 -0.78 -2.22
CA VAL A 349 14.77 -1.45 -1.98
C VAL A 349 14.18 -1.88 -3.31
N PHE A 350 13.41 -2.95 -3.30
CA PHE A 350 12.75 -3.45 -4.50
C PHE A 350 11.32 -3.90 -4.22
N MET A 351 10.50 -3.86 -5.26
CA MET A 351 9.11 -4.29 -5.24
C MET A 351 8.86 -5.11 -6.50
N LEU A 352 8.55 -6.39 -6.32
CA LEU A 352 8.19 -7.26 -7.43
C LEU A 352 6.73 -7.01 -7.80
N ASP A 353 6.48 -6.73 -9.07
CA ASP A 353 5.12 -6.56 -9.61
C ASP A 353 4.40 -7.91 -9.71
N ASP A 354 5.15 -8.95 -10.04
CA ASP A 354 4.74 -10.34 -10.12
C ASP A 354 5.94 -11.23 -9.76
N VAL A 355 5.68 -12.40 -9.16
CA VAL A 355 6.69 -13.44 -8.95
C VAL A 355 6.29 -14.63 -9.81
N PRO A 356 7.02 -14.91 -10.90
CA PRO A 356 6.68 -15.98 -11.82
C PRO A 356 6.51 -17.30 -11.07
N ASP A 357 5.41 -18.00 -11.36
CA ASP A 357 5.18 -19.35 -10.88
C ASP A 357 6.01 -20.35 -11.69
N VAL A 358 7.30 -20.35 -11.43
CA VAL A 358 8.21 -21.34 -12.01
C VAL A 358 8.16 -22.59 -11.14
N SER A 359 7.97 -23.74 -11.78
CA SER A 359 7.97 -25.07 -11.13
C SER A 359 9.29 -25.43 -10.42
N LEU A 360 10.35 -24.65 -10.65
CA LEU A 360 11.66 -24.78 -10.02
C LEU A 360 11.80 -23.72 -8.93
N SER A 361 12.31 -24.08 -7.75
CA SER A 361 12.52 -23.16 -6.62
C SER A 361 13.39 -21.97 -7.06
N ASN A 362 12.73 -20.86 -7.41
CA ASN A 362 13.34 -19.64 -7.93
C ASN A 362 13.61 -18.66 -6.80
N ARG A 363 14.84 -18.16 -6.68
CA ARG A 363 15.22 -17.20 -5.63
C ARG A 363 16.18 -16.16 -6.14
N VAL A 364 15.94 -14.89 -5.81
CA VAL A 364 16.89 -13.80 -6.07
C VAL A 364 18.17 -14.01 -5.27
N CYS A 365 19.31 -14.02 -5.96
CA CYS A 365 20.62 -14.12 -5.37
C CYS A 365 21.10 -12.75 -4.87
N THR A 366 21.81 -12.75 -3.74
CA THR A 366 22.35 -11.55 -3.12
C THR A 366 23.86 -11.59 -3.01
N LYS A 367 24.47 -10.41 -2.96
CA LYS A 367 25.88 -10.21 -2.60
C LYS A 367 26.02 -9.02 -1.65
N THR A 368 27.15 -8.97 -0.95
CA THR A 368 27.58 -7.81 -0.18
C THR A 368 28.47 -6.92 -1.05
N ASP A 369 28.26 -5.61 -1.00
CA ASP A 369 29.03 -4.64 -1.77
C ASP A 369 29.28 -3.37 -0.95
N SER A 370 30.50 -3.20 -0.44
CA SER A 370 30.89 -2.08 0.43
C SER A 370 31.01 -0.75 -0.29
N ASP A 371 31.22 -0.77 -1.60
CA ASP A 371 31.64 0.41 -2.38
C ASP A 371 30.47 1.10 -3.09
N ALA A 372 29.27 0.50 -3.03
CA ALA A 372 28.12 0.90 -3.84
C ALA A 372 27.25 2.01 -3.23
N PHE A 373 27.52 2.48 -2.01
CA PHE A 373 26.61 3.39 -1.30
C PHE A 373 27.32 4.64 -0.73
N PRO A 374 27.12 5.83 -1.33
CA PRO A 374 27.78 7.04 -0.87
C PRO A 374 27.29 7.47 0.54
N ASN A 375 28.25 7.63 1.45
CA ASN A 375 28.04 8.03 2.84
C ASN A 375 27.89 9.55 2.98
N ILE A 376 26.67 10.08 2.85
CA ILE A 376 26.35 11.47 3.18
C ILE A 376 25.69 11.51 4.56
N MET A 377 26.31 12.24 5.50
CA MET A 377 25.76 12.51 6.82
C MET A 377 25.25 13.96 6.89
N PHE A 378 24.36 14.22 7.83
CA PHE A 378 23.93 15.59 8.17
C PHE A 378 24.46 15.95 9.55
N GLN A 379 25.21 17.05 9.63
CA GLN A 379 25.74 17.58 10.90
C GLN A 379 24.77 18.63 11.44
N SER A 380 24.45 18.53 12.72
CA SER A 380 23.71 19.58 13.45
C SER A 380 24.62 20.80 13.63
N ALA A 381 24.12 21.99 13.33
CA ALA A 381 24.76 23.25 13.75
C ALA A 381 23.84 23.99 14.73
N ASN A 382 24.40 25.00 15.42
CA ASN A 382 23.80 25.80 16.51
C ASN A 382 22.32 26.19 16.30
N GLU A 383 21.67 26.70 17.37
CA GLU A 383 20.26 27.15 17.47
C GLU A 383 19.88 28.35 16.56
N SER A 384 20.24 28.29 15.29
CA SER A 384 19.96 29.29 14.25
C SER A 384 19.44 28.59 13.00
N CYS A 385 18.34 29.09 12.44
CA CYS A 385 17.85 28.63 11.15
C CYS A 385 18.55 29.39 10.01
N LEU A 386 18.66 28.76 8.85
CA LEU A 386 18.96 29.46 7.61
C LEU A 386 17.70 30.16 7.08
N SER A 387 17.78 31.46 6.80
CA SER A 387 16.68 32.28 6.26
C SER A 387 16.89 32.64 4.78
N GLY A 388 15.78 32.92 4.07
CA GLY A 388 15.83 33.38 2.68
C GLY A 388 16.17 32.32 1.62
N HIS A 389 16.39 31.06 2.03
CA HIS A 389 16.82 29.95 1.16
C HIS A 389 15.89 28.73 1.20
N VAL A 390 14.69 28.89 1.78
CA VAL A 390 13.70 27.81 1.89
C VAL A 390 13.07 27.56 0.53
N MET A 391 13.25 26.34 0.01
CA MET A 391 12.66 25.91 -1.26
C MET A 391 11.40 25.04 -1.06
N LYS A 392 11.27 24.36 0.08
CA LYS A 392 10.10 23.55 0.42
C LYS A 392 9.82 23.56 1.91
N THR A 393 8.55 23.65 2.29
CA THR A 393 8.09 23.54 3.68
C THR A 393 7.14 22.35 3.82
N VAL A 394 7.32 21.55 4.85
CA VAL A 394 6.48 20.39 5.21
C VAL A 394 6.08 20.51 6.68
N ASN A 395 4.80 20.40 6.98
CA ASN A 395 4.26 20.48 8.34
C ASN A 395 3.99 19.09 8.91
N ASP A 396 3.72 19.02 10.22
CA ASP A 396 3.42 17.78 10.95
C ASP A 396 4.55 16.73 10.89
N VAL A 397 5.80 17.20 10.88
CA VAL A 397 6.99 16.35 10.83
C VAL A 397 7.43 16.00 12.25
N VAL A 398 7.29 14.72 12.60
CA VAL A 398 7.47 14.19 13.96
C VAL A 398 8.87 14.48 14.53
N ASP A 399 9.90 14.40 13.70
CA ASP A 399 11.29 14.62 14.11
C ASP A 399 12.17 15.17 12.98
N ASP A 400 13.34 15.65 13.38
CA ASP A 400 14.37 16.21 12.53
C ASP A 400 15.03 15.19 11.60
N SER A 401 15.09 13.91 11.98
CA SER A 401 15.64 12.86 11.11
C SER A 401 14.76 12.63 9.88
N THR A 402 13.44 12.75 10.05
CA THR A 402 12.46 12.74 8.96
C THR A 402 12.68 13.95 8.04
N CYS A 403 12.95 15.13 8.63
CA CYS A 403 13.25 16.34 7.87
C CYS A 403 14.54 16.23 7.05
N ILE A 404 15.62 15.70 7.65
CA ILE A 404 16.89 15.40 6.98
C ILE A 404 16.65 14.42 5.82
N THR A 405 15.81 13.40 6.03
CA THR A 405 15.45 12.41 5.01
C THR A 405 14.77 13.06 3.81
N TYR A 406 13.89 14.05 4.01
CA TYR A 406 13.31 14.81 2.91
C TYR A 406 14.37 15.56 2.09
N CYS A 407 15.38 16.14 2.75
CA CYS A 407 16.49 16.82 2.07
C CYS A 407 17.38 15.87 1.28
N LEU A 408 17.73 14.75 1.90
CA LEU A 408 18.41 13.63 1.26
C LEU A 408 17.67 13.21 -0.02
N HIS A 409 16.36 13.02 0.03
CA HIS A 409 15.57 12.64 -1.15
C HIS A 409 15.40 13.73 -2.21
N THR A 410 15.61 15.00 -1.85
CA THR A 410 15.57 16.12 -2.80
C THR A 410 16.90 16.23 -3.59
N GLY A 411 17.84 15.30 -3.38
CA GLY A 411 19.07 15.23 -4.17
C GLY A 411 19.94 16.46 -4.03
N GLN A 412 20.73 16.81 -5.03
CA GLN A 412 21.65 17.98 -4.98
C GLN A 412 20.94 19.33 -4.78
N GLU A 413 19.63 19.41 -5.01
CA GLU A 413 18.84 20.63 -4.82
C GLU A 413 18.72 21.03 -3.34
N CYS A 414 18.71 20.06 -2.43
CA CYS A 414 18.69 20.34 -1.00
C CYS A 414 20.07 20.24 -0.38
N LYS A 415 20.55 21.34 0.19
CA LYS A 415 21.87 21.41 0.83
C LYS A 415 21.81 21.38 2.35
N SER A 416 20.72 21.88 2.94
CA SER A 416 20.51 21.91 4.39
C SER A 416 19.02 21.90 4.76
N VAL A 417 18.71 21.74 6.05
CA VAL A 417 17.34 21.78 6.57
C VAL A 417 17.24 22.60 7.84
N ASN A 418 16.09 23.25 8.03
CA ASN A 418 15.63 23.74 9.32
C ASN A 418 14.50 22.84 9.82
N PHE A 419 14.57 22.38 11.06
CA PHE A 419 13.48 21.69 11.73
C PHE A 419 13.01 22.51 12.94
N VAL A 420 11.77 23.02 12.89
CA VAL A 420 11.24 23.98 13.86
C VAL A 420 10.11 23.34 14.68
N LYS A 421 10.20 23.33 16.02
CA LYS A 421 9.22 22.68 16.92
C LYS A 421 8.22 23.68 17.58
N PRO A 422 7.20 24.13 16.85
CA PRO A 422 5.88 24.34 17.43
C PRO A 422 4.82 23.54 16.65
N LEU A 423 3.84 22.94 17.34
CA LEU A 423 2.65 22.28 16.74
C LEU A 423 2.99 21.18 15.71
N ASN A 424 3.46 20.01 16.18
CA ASN A 424 3.83 18.82 15.39
C ASN A 424 5.06 18.93 14.47
N GLY A 425 5.78 20.05 14.46
CA GLY A 425 7.09 20.18 13.79
C GLY A 425 6.99 20.61 12.33
N THR A 426 7.76 21.64 11.96
CA THR A 426 7.87 22.14 10.58
C THR A 426 9.25 21.86 10.04
N CYS A 427 9.33 21.17 8.90
CA CYS A 427 10.54 20.94 8.15
C CYS A 427 10.66 21.92 6.98
N GLN A 428 11.78 22.63 6.89
CA GLN A 428 12.13 23.50 5.77
C GLN A 428 13.37 22.95 5.08
N LEU A 429 13.26 22.68 3.78
CA LEU A 429 14.39 22.28 2.94
C LEU A 429 15.01 23.53 2.33
N ASN A 430 16.34 23.62 2.38
CA ASN A 430 17.07 24.77 1.87
C ASN A 430 18.01 24.38 0.71
N ASN A 431 18.14 25.27 -0.27
CA ASN A 431 19.05 25.11 -1.41
C ASN A 431 20.49 25.64 -1.15
N ALA A 432 20.75 26.10 0.07
CA ALA A 432 21.99 26.71 0.52
C ALA A 432 22.41 26.17 1.90
N THR A 433 23.61 26.51 2.36
CA THR A 433 24.10 26.17 3.70
C THR A 433 24.48 27.43 4.49
N LEU A 434 24.49 27.33 5.83
CA LEU A 434 25.05 28.35 6.71
C LEU A 434 26.56 28.52 6.54
N THR A 435 27.27 27.48 6.09
CA THR A 435 28.68 27.59 5.69
C THR A 435 28.83 28.56 4.51
N ASP A 436 27.94 28.49 3.53
CA ASP A 436 27.99 29.33 2.34
C ASP A 436 27.39 30.73 2.59
N HIS A 437 26.41 30.86 3.48
CA HIS A 437 25.65 32.09 3.74
C HIS A 437 25.49 32.42 5.24
N PRO A 438 26.58 32.75 5.95
CA PRO A 438 26.56 32.95 7.40
C PRO A 438 25.69 34.14 7.85
N LEU A 439 25.57 35.19 7.03
CA LEU A 439 24.75 36.38 7.34
C LEU A 439 23.24 36.11 7.34
N HIS A 440 22.81 34.97 6.80
CA HIS A 440 21.39 34.60 6.73
C HIS A 440 20.96 33.74 7.92
N ALA A 441 21.81 33.59 8.94
CA ALA A 441 21.49 32.93 10.19
C ALA A 441 20.47 33.75 10.98
N THR A 442 19.32 33.14 11.29
CA THR A 442 18.31 33.75 12.16
C THR A 442 18.22 32.96 13.46
N VAL A 443 18.45 33.62 14.59
CA VAL A 443 18.38 32.99 15.92
C VAL A 443 16.96 32.52 16.19
N ASN A 444 16.80 31.24 16.47
CA ASN A 444 15.51 30.64 16.80
C ASN A 444 15.74 29.40 17.68
N SER A 445 15.44 29.53 18.98
CA SER A 445 15.64 28.47 19.97
C SER A 445 14.77 27.22 19.74
N GLY A 446 13.72 27.32 18.93
CA GLY A 446 12.89 26.19 18.51
C GLY A 446 13.40 25.47 17.26
N CYS A 447 14.49 25.94 16.66
CA CYS A 447 15.03 25.47 15.39
C CYS A 447 16.25 24.59 15.57
N ARG A 448 16.24 23.43 14.92
CA ARG A 448 17.40 22.55 14.76
C ARG A 448 17.81 22.55 13.29
N TYR A 449 19.01 23.03 13.01
CA TYR A 449 19.54 23.13 11.66
C TYR A 449 20.51 21.99 11.35
N TYR A 450 20.42 21.45 10.14
CA TYR A 450 21.33 20.41 9.67
C TYR A 450 21.83 20.68 8.26
N GLN A 451 23.10 20.37 7.99
CA GLN A 451 23.67 20.47 6.64
C GLN A 451 24.50 19.24 6.27
N ARG A 452 24.63 19.00 4.96
CA ARG A 452 25.40 17.86 4.44
C ARG A 452 26.88 17.96 4.83
N THR A 453 27.45 16.83 5.24
CA THR A 453 28.88 16.65 5.46
C THR A 453 29.36 15.31 4.88
N SER A 454 30.64 15.27 4.49
CA SER A 454 31.34 14.07 4.00
C SER A 454 32.10 13.39 5.14
N VAL A 455 31.98 12.07 5.29
CA VAL A 455 32.70 11.28 6.31
C VAL A 455 34.24 11.40 6.17
N MET A 456 34.76 11.72 4.98
CA MET A 456 36.22 11.89 4.78
C MET A 456 36.81 13.11 5.51
N SER A 457 35.99 13.99 6.06
CA SER A 457 36.47 15.08 6.94
C SER A 457 36.85 14.62 8.35
N TYR A 458 36.63 13.34 8.70
CA TYR A 458 36.95 12.74 10.01
C TYR A 458 37.99 11.61 9.96
N ILE A 459 38.54 11.29 8.79
CA ILE A 459 39.58 10.27 8.63
C ILE A 459 40.79 10.91 7.96
N ILE A 460 41.50 11.74 8.71
CA ILE A 460 42.95 12.05 8.70
C ILE A 460 43.13 12.89 9.99
N PRO A 461 44.15 12.59 10.82
CA PRO A 461 44.07 12.62 12.29
C PRO A 461 43.95 14.01 12.92
#